data_AF-A0A377TRZ5-F1
#
_entry.id   AF-A0A377TRZ5-F1
#
_cell.length_a   1.000
_cell.length_b   1.000
_cell.length_c   1.000
_cell.angle_alpha   90.00
_cell.angle_beta   90.00
_cell.angle_gamma   90.00
#
_symmetry.space_group_name_H-M   'P 1'
#
loop_
_entity.id
_entity.type
_entity.pdbx_description
1 polymer ?
#
loop_
_entity_poly.entity_id
_entity_poly.type
_entity_poly.pdbx_seq_one_letter_code
_entity_poly.pdbx_strand_id
1 'polypeptide(L)'
;MQAFVILLSGGIFCMSSWIGINNGLQRLSKMVAGGVSAAVGGITGWPDRIHHNNVINAVGLTTQNFLQMSLFTDPLGDGAFTRNWTVFYWLWWISYTPGVAMFVTRVSAGAKSKEVIWGLLLGSTAGCWFFFGVMESYAMHQFVNGVINVPQVMQTLGGETAVQQVLMSLPAGKLFLAAYLFVMIVFLASHMDAVAYTMAATSTATCAKARIRIAACACSGAW
;
A
#
# COMPACT_ATOMS: atom_id res chain seq x y z
N MET A 1 23.82 -4.73 -4.51
CA MET A 1 22.91 -4.71 -5.68
C MET A 1 21.62 -3.95 -5.38
N GLN A 2 20.90 -4.26 -4.29
CA GLN A 2 19.67 -3.53 -3.88
C GLN A 2 19.89 -2.02 -3.67
N ALA A 3 20.94 -1.61 -2.94
CA ALA A 3 21.26 -0.19 -2.74
C ALA A 3 21.55 0.57 -4.05
N PHE A 4 22.11 -0.10 -5.06
CA PHE A 4 22.36 0.49 -6.37
C PHE A 4 21.05 0.73 -7.14
N VAL A 5 20.13 -0.24 -7.09
CA VAL A 5 18.79 -0.10 -7.70
C VAL A 5 18.03 1.05 -7.03
N ILE A 6 18.07 1.16 -5.70
CA ILE A 6 17.40 2.23 -4.94
C ILE A 6 17.99 3.61 -5.28
N LEU A 7 19.31 3.74 -5.33
CA LEU A 7 19.98 5.00 -5.68
C LEU A 7 19.74 5.39 -7.15
N LEU A 8 19.75 4.42 -8.06
CA LEU A 8 19.48 4.64 -9.48
C LEU A 8 18.01 5.06 -9.71
N SER A 9 17.07 4.33 -9.10
CA SER A 9 15.65 4.64 -9.20
C SER A 9 15.35 5.98 -8.53
N GLY A 10 15.88 6.21 -7.33
CA GLY A 10 15.76 7.49 -6.61
C GLY A 10 16.31 8.67 -7.40
N GLY A 11 17.46 8.50 -8.06
CA GLY A 11 18.06 9.51 -8.94
C GLY A 11 17.20 9.85 -10.15
N ILE A 12 16.68 8.83 -10.84
CA ILE A 12 15.76 9.00 -11.99
C ILE A 12 14.46 9.69 -11.54
N PHE A 13 13.92 9.35 -10.36
CA PHE A 13 12.70 9.95 -9.83
C PHE A 13 12.89 11.40 -9.39
N CYS A 14 13.99 11.75 -8.73
CA CYS A 14 14.34 13.13 -8.41
C CYS A 14 14.39 13.99 -9.68
N MET A 15 14.92 13.44 -10.79
CA MET A 15 14.98 14.11 -12.08
C MET A 15 13.59 14.23 -12.74
N SER A 16 12.74 13.21 -12.63
CA SER A 16 11.37 13.23 -13.14
C SER A 16 10.45 14.19 -12.35
N SER A 17 10.64 14.33 -11.03
CA SER A 17 9.90 15.28 -10.20
C SER A 17 10.24 16.73 -10.57
N TRP A 18 11.51 16.99 -10.93
CA TRP A 18 11.96 18.31 -11.38
C TRP A 18 11.30 18.77 -12.69
N ILE A 19 10.97 17.84 -13.60
CA ILE A 19 10.35 18.14 -14.91
C ILE A 19 8.83 18.38 -14.80
N GLY A 20 8.24 18.25 -13.60
CA GLY A 20 6.87 18.68 -13.34
C GLY A 20 5.83 17.74 -13.98
N ILE A 21 5.66 16.56 -13.38
CA ILE A 21 4.79 15.50 -13.89
C ILE A 21 3.32 15.63 -13.45
N ASN A 22 2.82 16.85 -13.22
CA ASN A 22 1.50 17.08 -12.59
C ASN A 22 0.31 16.48 -13.37
N ASN A 23 0.35 16.44 -14.72
CA ASN A 23 -0.74 15.87 -15.53
C ASN A 23 -0.54 14.39 -15.90
N GLY A 24 0.71 13.93 -15.99
CA GLY A 24 1.05 12.54 -16.35
C GLY A 24 0.79 11.57 -15.21
N LEU A 25 1.20 11.93 -14.00
CA LEU A 25 1.06 11.08 -12.82
C LEU A 25 -0.40 10.86 -12.42
N GLN A 26 -1.27 11.86 -12.61
CA GLN A 26 -2.70 11.72 -12.32
C GLN A 26 -3.41 10.80 -13.32
N ARG A 27 -3.02 10.80 -14.60
CA ARG A 27 -3.53 9.86 -15.62
C ARG A 27 -2.98 8.46 -15.40
N LEU A 28 -1.69 8.35 -15.09
CA LEU A 28 -1.03 7.08 -14.76
C LEU A 28 -1.59 6.47 -13.48
N SER A 29 -1.82 7.25 -12.43
CA SER A 29 -2.48 6.81 -11.20
C SER A 29 -3.91 6.32 -11.45
N LYS A 30 -4.68 7.00 -12.33
CA LYS A 30 -6.01 6.51 -12.75
C LYS A 30 -5.94 5.21 -13.56
N MET A 31 -4.93 5.06 -14.43
CA MET A 31 -4.70 3.80 -15.18
C MET A 31 -4.23 2.67 -14.27
N VAL A 32 -3.43 2.97 -13.26
CA VAL A 32 -2.97 2.05 -12.21
C VAL A 32 -4.14 1.63 -11.33
N ALA A 33 -4.94 2.57 -10.85
CA ALA A 33 -6.16 2.29 -10.11
C ALA A 33 -7.12 1.44 -10.95
N GLY A 34 -7.32 1.80 -12.22
CA GLY A 34 -8.09 1.00 -13.18
C GLY A 34 -7.52 -0.39 -13.43
N GLY A 35 -6.19 -0.52 -13.50
CA GLY A 35 -5.49 -1.79 -13.68
C GLY A 35 -5.56 -2.70 -12.46
N VAL A 36 -5.44 -2.14 -11.25
CA VAL A 36 -5.68 -2.86 -10.00
C VAL A 36 -7.15 -3.26 -9.88
N SER A 37 -8.08 -2.36 -10.19
CA SER A 37 -9.51 -2.67 -10.24
C SER A 37 -9.85 -3.71 -11.31
N ALA A 38 -9.15 -3.74 -12.44
CA ALA A 38 -9.32 -4.75 -13.48
C ALA A 38 -8.67 -6.09 -13.12
N ALA A 39 -7.55 -6.08 -12.40
CA ALA A 39 -6.94 -7.31 -11.86
C ALA A 39 -7.84 -7.92 -10.78
N VAL A 40 -8.34 -7.10 -9.86
CA VAL A 40 -9.30 -7.50 -8.83
C VAL A 40 -10.66 -7.87 -9.47
N GLY A 41 -11.10 -7.15 -10.49
CA GLY A 41 -12.27 -7.47 -11.32
C GLY A 41 -12.12 -8.81 -12.04
N GLY A 42 -10.92 -9.07 -12.55
CA GLY A 42 -10.52 -10.32 -13.17
C GLY A 42 -10.53 -11.47 -12.20
N ILE A 43 -10.14 -11.26 -10.93
CA ILE A 43 -10.18 -12.26 -9.84
C ILE A 43 -11.61 -12.47 -9.31
N THR A 44 -12.40 -11.40 -9.18
CA THR A 44 -13.82 -11.47 -8.75
C THR A 44 -14.73 -12.06 -9.83
N GLY A 45 -14.32 -12.03 -11.11
CA GLY A 45 -14.93 -12.77 -12.20
C GLY A 45 -14.60 -14.26 -12.23
N TRP A 46 -13.73 -14.77 -11.34
CA TRP A 46 -13.55 -16.21 -11.20
C TRP A 46 -14.83 -16.82 -10.63
N PRO A 47 -15.33 -17.94 -11.18
CA PRO A 47 -16.54 -18.62 -10.72
C PRO A 47 -16.50 -19.12 -9.25
N ASP A 48 -15.36 -18.97 -8.58
CA ASP A 48 -15.08 -19.60 -7.30
C ASP A 48 -15.72 -18.83 -6.15
N ARG A 49 -16.86 -19.36 -5.67
CA ARG A 49 -17.60 -18.92 -4.48
C ARG A 49 -16.74 -18.75 -3.22
N ILE A 50 -15.57 -19.40 -3.19
CA ILE A 50 -14.62 -19.39 -2.08
C ILE A 50 -14.14 -17.97 -1.76
N HIS A 51 -13.82 -17.14 -2.77
CA HIS A 51 -13.32 -15.77 -2.53
C HIS A 51 -14.34 -14.91 -1.78
N HIS A 52 -15.58 -14.88 -2.27
CA HIS A 52 -16.67 -14.09 -1.68
C HIS A 52 -16.99 -14.55 -0.26
N ASN A 53 -17.08 -15.87 -0.04
CA ASN A 53 -17.34 -16.45 1.27
C ASN A 53 -16.20 -16.16 2.25
N ASN A 54 -14.95 -16.20 1.78
CA ASN A 54 -13.78 -15.95 2.63
C ASN A 54 -13.67 -14.48 3.04
N VAL A 55 -13.97 -13.54 2.13
CA VAL A 55 -14.02 -12.10 2.50
C VAL A 55 -15.10 -11.83 3.55
N ILE A 56 -16.31 -12.38 3.37
CA ILE A 56 -17.40 -12.22 4.34
C ILE A 56 -17.01 -12.84 5.69
N ASN A 57 -16.40 -14.02 5.69
CA ASN A 57 -15.91 -14.69 6.88
C ASN A 57 -14.82 -13.88 7.60
N ALA A 58 -13.85 -13.34 6.85
CA ALA A 58 -12.78 -12.50 7.40
C ALA A 58 -13.32 -11.24 8.08
N VAL A 59 -14.35 -10.61 7.52
CA VAL A 59 -15.05 -9.46 8.14
C VAL A 59 -15.71 -9.87 9.46
N GLY A 60 -16.40 -11.01 9.49
CA GLY A 60 -17.01 -11.55 10.70
C GLY A 60 -15.98 -11.84 11.80
N LEU A 61 -14.90 -12.53 11.45
CA LEU A 61 -13.81 -12.88 12.37
C LEU A 61 -13.09 -11.63 12.90
N THR A 62 -12.83 -10.65 12.04
CA THR A 62 -12.19 -9.39 12.44
C THR A 62 -13.07 -8.62 13.42
N THR A 63 -14.39 -8.59 13.17
CA THR A 63 -15.34 -7.88 14.04
C THR A 63 -15.45 -8.58 15.40
N GLN A 64 -15.51 -9.91 15.41
CA GLN A 64 -15.61 -10.70 16.64
C GLN A 64 -14.35 -10.56 17.51
N ASN A 65 -13.17 -10.62 16.89
CA ASN A 65 -11.89 -10.62 17.61
C ASN A 65 -11.29 -9.20 17.75
N PHE A 66 -12.01 -8.15 17.34
CA PHE A 66 -11.50 -6.79 17.29
C PHE A 66 -10.92 -6.32 18.63
N LEU A 67 -11.68 -6.47 19.72
CA LEU A 67 -11.24 -6.04 21.04
C LEU A 67 -10.04 -6.84 21.54
N GLN A 68 -10.07 -8.16 21.35
CA GLN A 68 -8.99 -9.03 21.77
C GLN A 68 -7.69 -8.70 21.03
N MET A 69 -7.72 -8.58 19.70
CA MET A 69 -6.55 -8.21 18.90
C MET A 69 -6.05 -6.78 19.20
N SER A 70 -6.96 -5.84 19.50
CA SER A 70 -6.59 -4.45 19.83
C SER A 70 -5.82 -4.34 21.15
N LEU A 71 -6.14 -5.20 22.11
CA LEU A 71 -5.56 -5.22 23.46
C LEU A 71 -4.56 -6.37 23.67
N PHE A 72 -4.18 -7.07 22.59
CA PHE A 72 -3.32 -8.23 22.68
C PHE A 72 -1.87 -7.83 22.98
N THR A 73 -1.38 -8.15 24.18
CA THR A 73 -0.03 -7.80 24.64
C THR A 73 0.88 -9.00 24.89
N ASP A 74 0.37 -10.23 24.68
CA ASP A 74 1.09 -11.49 24.88
C ASP A 74 1.95 -11.53 26.18
N PRO A 75 1.32 -11.46 27.37
CA PRO A 75 2.05 -11.30 28.63
C PRO A 75 2.84 -12.54 29.08
N LEU A 76 2.56 -13.71 28.49
CA LEU A 76 3.19 -14.99 28.85
C LEU A 76 4.15 -15.52 27.76
N GLY A 77 4.13 -14.92 26.57
CA GLY A 77 5.03 -15.27 25.46
C GLY A 77 6.21 -14.30 25.31
N ASP A 78 6.95 -14.45 24.21
CA ASP A 78 8.08 -13.56 23.85
C ASP A 78 7.59 -12.20 23.31
N GLY A 79 6.28 -12.02 23.08
CA GLY A 79 5.70 -10.77 22.56
C GLY A 79 6.21 -10.38 21.16
N ALA A 80 7.01 -11.22 20.52
CA ALA A 80 7.67 -10.94 19.25
C ALA A 80 6.66 -10.67 18.13
N PHE A 81 5.54 -11.40 18.11
CA PHE A 81 4.47 -11.18 17.14
C PHE A 81 3.85 -9.78 17.29
N THR A 82 3.44 -9.42 18.50
CA THR A 82 2.84 -8.11 18.80
C THR A 82 3.80 -6.96 18.48
N ARG A 83 5.10 -7.11 18.79
CA ARG A 83 6.11 -6.09 18.50
C ARG A 83 6.40 -5.94 17.01
N ASN A 84 6.59 -7.06 16.30
CA ASN A 84 6.99 -7.05 14.89
C ASN A 84 5.84 -6.70 13.94
N TRP A 85 4.59 -6.95 14.34
CA TRP A 85 3.40 -6.66 13.54
C TRP A 85 2.62 -5.49 14.12
N THR A 86 1.87 -5.71 15.19
CA THR A 86 0.89 -4.75 15.71
C THR A 86 1.53 -3.40 16.07
N VAL A 87 2.59 -3.40 16.88
CA VAL A 87 3.27 -2.17 17.33
C VAL A 87 3.97 -1.48 16.16
N PHE A 88 4.63 -2.24 15.28
CA PHE A 88 5.25 -1.69 14.08
C PHE A 88 4.25 -0.95 13.19
N TYR A 89 3.09 -1.55 12.89
CA TYR A 89 2.06 -0.88 12.10
C TYR A 89 1.46 0.34 12.82
N TRP A 90 1.26 0.31 14.14
CA TRP A 90 0.83 1.49 14.87
C TRP A 90 1.82 2.65 14.78
N LEU A 91 3.11 2.38 15.00
CA LEU A 91 4.16 3.39 14.89
C LEU A 91 4.31 3.92 13.46
N TRP A 92 4.16 3.05 12.46
CA TRP A 92 4.05 3.42 11.06
C TRP A 92 2.89 4.40 10.87
N TRP A 93 1.65 4.06 11.22
CA TRP A 93 0.51 4.94 10.96
C TRP A 93 0.62 6.30 11.68
N ILE A 94 1.16 6.32 12.90
CA ILE A 94 1.40 7.56 13.65
C ILE A 94 2.41 8.46 12.91
N SER A 95 3.50 7.90 12.36
CA SER A 95 4.50 8.69 11.64
C SER A 95 3.96 9.32 10.35
N TYR A 96 3.01 8.66 9.67
CA TYR A 96 2.36 9.19 8.47
C TYR A 96 1.22 10.17 8.73
N THR A 97 0.70 10.23 9.97
CA THR A 97 -0.48 11.03 10.31
C THR A 97 -0.35 12.52 9.92
N PRO A 98 0.78 13.23 10.16
CA PRO A 98 0.91 14.64 9.79
C PRO A 98 0.80 14.88 8.28
N GLY A 99 1.40 14.01 7.47
CA GLY A 99 1.38 14.12 6.01
C GLY A 99 -0.03 13.89 5.45
N VAL A 100 -0.71 12.85 5.93
CA VAL A 100 -2.08 12.53 5.51
C VAL A 100 -3.06 13.60 5.98
N ALA A 101 -2.92 14.13 7.19
CA ALA A 101 -3.78 15.20 7.71
C ALA A 101 -3.74 16.46 6.83
N MET A 102 -2.55 16.88 6.37
CA MET A 102 -2.41 18.01 5.44
C MET A 102 -3.05 17.76 4.08
N PHE A 103 -3.01 16.52 3.58
CA PHE A 103 -3.66 16.16 2.32
C PHE A 103 -5.20 16.15 2.46
N VAL A 104 -5.71 15.50 3.51
CA VAL A 104 -7.15 15.36 3.76
C VAL A 104 -7.80 16.73 3.98
N THR A 105 -7.17 17.62 4.75
CA THR A 105 -7.68 18.98 5.00
C THR A 105 -7.78 19.82 3.72
N ARG A 106 -6.87 19.63 2.77
CA ARG A 106 -6.91 20.34 1.48
C ARG A 106 -7.95 19.79 0.52
N VAL A 107 -8.02 18.46 0.39
CA VAL A 107 -8.98 17.80 -0.53
C VAL A 107 -10.41 17.97 -0.04
N SER A 108 -10.60 18.03 1.28
CA SER A 108 -11.92 18.11 1.90
C SER A 108 -12.37 19.55 2.20
N ALA A 109 -11.74 20.55 1.57
CA ALA A 109 -12.07 21.96 1.78
C ALA A 109 -13.53 22.23 1.38
N GLY A 110 -14.35 22.61 2.38
CA GLY A 110 -15.79 22.88 2.20
C GLY A 110 -16.72 21.72 2.56
N ALA A 111 -16.22 20.53 2.89
CA ALA A 111 -17.04 19.42 3.37
C ALA A 111 -17.27 19.51 4.90
N LYS A 112 -18.39 18.94 5.38
CA LYS A 112 -18.63 18.88 6.84
C LYS A 112 -17.65 17.92 7.48
N SER A 113 -17.09 18.28 8.65
CA SER A 113 -16.13 17.44 9.38
C SER A 113 -16.60 16.00 9.57
N LYS A 114 -17.88 15.81 9.86
CA LYS A 114 -18.49 14.47 10.02
C LYS A 114 -18.48 13.64 8.73
N GLU A 115 -18.77 14.25 7.59
CA GLU A 115 -18.80 13.57 6.28
C GLU A 115 -17.38 13.14 5.87
N VAL A 116 -16.38 13.98 6.16
CA VAL A 116 -14.97 13.68 5.90
C VAL A 116 -14.50 12.50 6.74
N ILE A 117 -14.82 12.48 8.04
CA ILE A 117 -14.43 11.41 8.95
C ILE A 117 -15.05 10.08 8.52
N TRP A 118 -16.38 10.04 8.29
CA TRP A 118 -17.06 8.83 7.89
C TRP A 118 -16.65 8.36 6.49
N GLY A 119 -16.46 9.28 5.54
CA GLY A 119 -15.97 8.95 4.20
C GLY A 119 -14.57 8.35 4.23
N LEU A 120 -13.67 8.89 5.05
CA LEU A 120 -12.32 8.37 5.20
C LEU A 120 -12.31 6.99 5.89
N LEU A 121 -13.06 6.83 6.99
CA LEU A 121 -13.12 5.57 7.73
C LEU A 121 -13.74 4.46 6.89
N LEU A 122 -14.93 4.68 6.34
CA LEU A 122 -15.66 3.66 5.59
C LEU A 122 -15.00 3.37 4.25
N GLY A 123 -14.57 4.41 3.53
CA GLY A 123 -13.91 4.26 2.24
C GLY A 123 -12.60 3.49 2.35
N SER A 124 -11.75 3.84 3.32
CA SER A 124 -10.46 3.17 3.52
C SER A 124 -10.65 1.74 4.03
N THR A 125 -11.57 1.51 4.98
CA THR A 125 -11.82 0.18 5.53
C THR A 125 -12.37 -0.77 4.46
N ALA A 126 -13.35 -0.32 3.67
CA ALA A 126 -13.90 -1.13 2.58
C ALA A 126 -12.86 -1.41 1.49
N GLY A 127 -12.03 -0.42 1.15
CA GLY A 127 -10.93 -0.60 0.20
C GLY A 127 -9.91 -1.64 0.68
N CYS A 128 -9.50 -1.57 1.95
CA CYS A 128 -8.60 -2.56 2.55
C CYS A 128 -9.22 -3.95 2.58
N TRP A 129 -10.46 -4.10 3.05
CA TRP A 129 -11.15 -5.40 3.06
C TRP A 129 -11.30 -6.01 1.68
N PHE A 130 -11.60 -5.18 0.67
CA PHE A 130 -11.69 -5.66 -0.70
C PHE A 130 -10.34 -6.10 -1.25
N PHE A 131 -9.29 -5.28 -1.08
CA PHE A 131 -7.97 -5.57 -1.60
C PHE A 131 -7.32 -6.78 -0.90
N PHE A 132 -7.23 -6.76 0.43
CA PHE A 132 -6.67 -7.87 1.20
C PHE A 132 -7.55 -9.10 1.05
N GLY A 133 -8.87 -8.97 1.13
CA GLY A 133 -9.78 -10.10 0.99
C GLY A 133 -9.62 -10.84 -0.33
N VAL A 134 -9.47 -10.13 -1.46
CA VAL A 134 -9.29 -10.78 -2.77
C VAL A 134 -7.90 -11.38 -2.92
N MET A 135 -6.84 -10.62 -2.59
CA MET A 135 -5.46 -11.08 -2.74
C MET A 135 -5.11 -12.23 -1.80
N GLU A 136 -5.56 -12.15 -0.54
CA GLU A 136 -5.37 -13.19 0.48
C GLU A 136 -6.12 -14.46 0.09
N SER A 137 -7.40 -14.35 -0.30
CA SER A 137 -8.19 -15.52 -0.71
C SER A 137 -7.55 -16.24 -1.90
N TYR A 138 -6.99 -15.49 -2.84
CA TYR A 138 -6.26 -16.05 -3.96
C TYR A 138 -4.98 -16.77 -3.50
N ALA A 139 -4.15 -16.12 -2.68
CA ALA A 139 -2.93 -16.74 -2.13
C ALA A 139 -3.23 -17.99 -1.30
N MET A 140 -4.30 -17.96 -0.50
CA MET A 140 -4.77 -19.09 0.30
C MET A 140 -5.26 -20.24 -0.58
N HIS A 141 -6.00 -19.96 -1.65
CA HIS A 141 -6.44 -20.98 -2.60
C HIS A 141 -5.26 -21.67 -3.30
N GLN A 142 -4.22 -20.92 -3.67
CA GLN A 142 -2.98 -21.48 -4.24
C GLN A 142 -2.21 -22.35 -3.24
N PHE A 143 -2.25 -22.00 -1.95
CA PHE A 143 -1.63 -22.78 -0.88
C PHE A 143 -2.37 -24.08 -0.61
N VAL A 144 -3.70 -24.03 -0.46
CA VAL A 144 -4.54 -25.22 -0.18
C VAL A 144 -4.51 -26.22 -1.34
N ASN A 145 -4.46 -25.74 -2.59
CA ASN A 145 -4.36 -26.60 -3.77
C ASN A 145 -2.94 -27.14 -4.02
N GLY A 146 -1.97 -26.83 -3.16
CA GLY A 146 -0.60 -27.34 -3.25
C GLY A 146 0.23 -26.78 -4.40
N VAL A 147 -0.23 -25.70 -5.05
CA VAL A 147 0.46 -25.09 -6.21
C VAL A 147 1.64 -24.24 -5.75
N ILE A 148 1.50 -23.50 -4.64
CA ILE A 148 2.56 -22.65 -4.08
C ILE A 148 2.58 -22.78 -2.54
N ASN A 149 3.73 -23.16 -1.98
CA ASN A 149 3.95 -23.10 -0.54
C ASN A 149 4.39 -21.70 -0.09
N VAL A 150 3.42 -20.77 -0.03
CA VAL A 150 3.66 -19.35 0.32
C VAL A 150 4.42 -19.18 1.65
N PRO A 151 4.11 -19.90 2.75
CA PRO A 151 4.84 -19.78 4.01
C PRO A 151 6.33 -20.14 3.90
N GLN A 152 6.67 -21.19 3.16
CA GLN A 152 8.06 -21.61 2.97
C GLN A 152 8.85 -20.62 2.10
N VAL A 153 8.22 -20.09 1.05
CA VAL A 153 8.84 -19.07 0.19
C VAL A 153 9.10 -17.79 0.98
N MET A 154 8.17 -17.37 1.85
CA MET A 154 8.34 -16.17 2.67
C MET A 154 9.54 -16.27 3.63
N GLN A 155 9.81 -17.45 4.19
CA GLN A 155 10.94 -17.67 5.11
C GLN A 155 12.29 -17.79 4.39
N THR A 156 12.32 -18.28 3.15
CA THR A 156 13.55 -18.61 2.43
C THR A 156 13.99 -17.55 1.43
N LEU A 157 13.03 -16.90 0.76
CA LEU A 157 13.25 -16.01 -0.38
C LEU A 157 12.63 -14.61 -0.17
N GLY A 158 12.00 -14.38 0.98
CA GLY A 158 11.38 -13.10 1.35
C GLY A 158 9.98 -12.89 0.79
N GLY A 159 9.26 -11.91 1.36
CA GLY A 159 7.88 -11.58 0.99
C GLY A 159 7.73 -11.06 -0.45
N GLU A 160 8.74 -10.38 -0.98
CA GLU A 160 8.77 -9.86 -2.35
C GLU A 160 8.64 -10.99 -3.38
N THR A 161 9.44 -12.05 -3.20
CA THR A 161 9.42 -13.23 -4.06
C THR A 161 8.10 -14.00 -3.91
N ALA A 162 7.54 -14.05 -2.71
CA ALA A 162 6.24 -14.70 -2.48
C ALA A 162 5.12 -14.03 -3.30
N VAL A 163 5.06 -12.69 -3.31
CA VAL A 163 4.09 -11.93 -4.11
C VAL A 163 4.30 -12.17 -5.61
N GLN A 164 5.55 -12.19 -6.07
CA GLN A 164 5.87 -12.47 -7.47
C GLN A 164 5.39 -13.87 -7.89
N GLN A 165 5.62 -14.90 -7.07
CA GLN A 165 5.20 -16.27 -7.36
C GLN A 165 3.68 -16.40 -7.42
N VAL A 166 2.97 -15.76 -6.48
CA VAL A 166 1.50 -15.70 -6.48
C VAL A 166 0.99 -14.97 -7.74
N LEU A 167 1.61 -13.88 -8.18
CA LEU A 167 1.20 -13.21 -9.42
C LEU A 167 1.47 -14.04 -10.67
N MET A 168 2.56 -14.81 -10.68
CA MET A 168 2.94 -15.67 -11.80
C MET A 168 2.01 -16.89 -11.97
N SER A 169 1.26 -17.29 -10.94
CA SER A 169 0.26 -18.36 -11.05
C SER A 169 -1.03 -17.94 -11.74
N LEU A 170 -1.25 -16.64 -12.00
CA LEU A 170 -2.38 -16.21 -12.81
C LEU A 170 -2.18 -16.61 -14.29
N PRO A 171 -3.27 -16.90 -15.03
CA PRO A 171 -3.21 -17.32 -16.44
C PRO A 171 -2.61 -16.29 -17.41
N ALA A 172 -2.29 -15.06 -16.95
CA ALA A 172 -1.49 -14.07 -17.66
C ALA A 172 -0.40 -13.44 -16.74
N GLY A 173 0.23 -14.27 -15.90
CA GLY A 173 1.08 -13.81 -14.79
C GLY A 173 2.23 -12.87 -15.19
N LYS A 174 2.84 -13.05 -16.36
CA LYS A 174 3.90 -12.14 -16.87
C LYS A 174 3.37 -10.72 -17.14
N LEU A 175 2.15 -10.60 -17.68
CA LEU A 175 1.52 -9.31 -17.95
C LEU A 175 1.13 -8.63 -16.64
N PHE A 176 0.53 -9.38 -15.71
CA PHE A 176 0.17 -8.88 -14.38
C PHE A 176 1.40 -8.48 -13.57
N LEU A 177 2.51 -9.23 -13.66
CA LEU A 177 3.76 -8.87 -13.00
C LEU A 177 4.37 -7.58 -13.57
N ALA A 178 4.39 -7.44 -14.90
CA ALA A 178 4.85 -6.21 -15.54
C ALA A 178 3.98 -4.99 -15.15
N ALA A 179 2.65 -5.18 -15.13
CA ALA A 179 1.72 -4.15 -14.67
C ALA A 179 1.92 -3.82 -13.19
N TYR A 180 2.11 -4.82 -12.33
CA TYR A 180 2.36 -4.64 -10.90
C TYR A 180 3.65 -3.88 -10.62
N LEU A 181 4.75 -4.22 -11.31
CA LEU A 181 6.02 -3.49 -11.21
C LEU A 181 5.87 -2.03 -11.65
N PHE A 182 5.14 -1.79 -12.73
CA PHE A 182 4.84 -0.44 -13.20
C PHE A 182 4.02 0.36 -12.18
N VAL A 183 2.98 -0.25 -11.61
CA VAL A 183 2.14 0.31 -10.55
C VAL A 183 2.99 0.67 -9.33
N MET A 184 3.88 -0.23 -8.90
CA MET A 184 4.78 -0.01 -7.75
C MET A 184 5.70 1.19 -7.97
N ILE A 185 6.26 1.33 -9.17
CA ILE A 185 7.07 2.49 -9.56
C ILE A 185 6.27 3.79 -9.47
N VAL A 186 5.05 3.83 -10.02
CA VAL A 186 4.20 5.03 -9.99
C VAL A 186 3.76 5.35 -8.56
N PHE A 187 3.43 4.35 -7.76
CA PHE A 187 3.06 4.51 -6.35
C PHE A 187 4.22 5.08 -5.55
N LEU A 188 5.43 4.52 -5.71
CA LEU A 188 6.64 5.03 -5.08
C LEU A 188 6.90 6.49 -5.48
N ALA A 189 6.82 6.81 -6.77
CA ALA A 189 7.01 8.18 -7.25
C ALA A 189 5.98 9.16 -6.66
N SER A 190 4.70 8.76 -6.61
CA SER A 190 3.62 9.58 -6.03
C SER A 190 3.79 9.77 -4.52
N HIS A 191 4.24 8.72 -3.83
CA HIS A 191 4.49 8.75 -2.40
C HIS A 191 5.66 9.69 -2.06
N MET A 192 6.76 9.57 -2.79
CA MET A 192 7.94 10.43 -2.65
C MET A 192 7.62 11.91 -2.90
N ASP A 193 6.82 12.22 -3.91
CA ASP A 193 6.38 13.60 -4.19
C ASP A 193 5.49 14.14 -3.05
N ALA A 194 4.59 13.32 -2.51
CA ALA A 194 3.75 13.70 -1.38
C ALA A 194 4.57 13.98 -0.11
N VAL A 195 5.57 13.15 0.20
CA VAL A 195 6.48 13.34 1.35
C VAL A 195 7.37 14.57 1.15
N ALA A 196 7.95 14.74 -0.04
CA ALA A 196 8.76 15.92 -0.36
C ALA A 196 7.94 17.22 -0.25
N TYR A 197 6.67 17.17 -0.67
CA TYR A 197 5.75 18.29 -0.55
C TYR A 197 5.44 18.64 0.91
N THR A 198 5.10 17.64 1.74
CA THR A 198 4.75 17.89 3.15
C THR A 198 5.96 18.40 3.93
N MET A 199 7.15 17.83 3.72
CA MET A 199 8.40 18.32 4.30
C MET A 199 8.72 19.75 3.88
N ALA A 200 8.53 20.11 2.61
CA ALA A 200 8.74 21.48 2.14
C ALA A 200 7.72 22.46 2.75
N ALA A 201 6.47 22.03 2.91
CA ALA A 201 5.40 22.83 3.48
C ALA A 201 5.55 23.04 5.01
N THR A 202 6.12 22.08 5.75
CA THR A 202 6.38 22.24 7.19
C THR A 202 7.67 23.01 7.48
N SER A 203 8.65 23.00 6.57
CA SER A 203 9.94 23.68 6.75
C SER A 203 9.97 25.14 6.25
N THR A 204 8.92 25.64 5.57
CA THR A 204 8.88 27.02 5.06
C THR A 204 7.59 27.78 5.39
N ALA A 205 7.73 29.03 5.85
CA ALA A 205 6.60 29.90 6.17
C ALA A 205 5.91 30.52 4.93
N THR A 206 6.56 30.50 3.75
CA THR A 206 6.02 31.07 2.51
C THR A 206 6.43 30.20 1.31
N CYS A 207 5.43 29.67 0.59
CA CYS A 207 5.50 28.94 -0.69
C CYS A 207 6.76 28.08 -0.97
N ALA A 208 6.60 26.76 -0.87
CA ALA A 208 7.60 25.74 -1.21
C ALA A 208 8.23 25.96 -2.60
N LYS A 209 9.43 26.56 -2.64
CA LYS A 209 10.28 26.62 -3.83
C LYS A 209 10.75 25.21 -4.22
N ALA A 210 10.80 24.92 -5.52
CA ALA A 210 11.19 23.63 -6.08
C ALA A 210 12.51 23.03 -5.54
N ARG A 211 13.46 23.89 -5.11
CA ARG A 211 14.75 23.45 -4.53
C ARG A 211 14.61 22.72 -3.19
N ILE A 212 13.62 23.03 -2.36
CA ILE A 212 13.44 22.40 -1.05
C ILE A 212 12.78 21.02 -1.18
N ARG A 213 11.91 20.84 -2.19
CA ARG A 213 11.33 19.54 -2.52
C ARG A 213 12.40 18.51 -2.89
N ILE A 214 13.47 18.92 -3.57
CA ILE A 214 14.59 18.04 -3.95
C ILE A 214 15.38 17.59 -2.72
N ALA A 215 15.69 18.52 -1.80
CA ALA A 215 16.39 18.17 -0.55
C ALA A 215 15.57 17.20 0.31
N ALA A 216 14.24 17.41 0.37
CA ALA A 216 13.33 16.51 1.05
C ALA A 216 13.19 15.14 0.35
N CYS A 217 13.14 15.10 -0.99
CA CYS A 217 13.08 13.88 -1.79
C CYS A 217 14.37 13.04 -1.67
N ALA A 218 15.53 13.69 -1.60
CA ALA A 218 16.81 13.02 -1.38
C ALA A 218 16.93 12.44 0.05
N CYS A 219 16.36 13.13 1.04
CA CYS A 219 16.37 12.68 2.43
C CYS A 219 15.33 11.56 2.69
N SER A 220 14.21 11.56 1.96
CA SER A 220 13.21 10.48 2.02
C SER A 220 13.58 9.25 1.19
N GLY A 221 14.38 9.39 0.13
CA GLY A 221 14.84 8.28 -0.71
C GLY A 221 16.02 7.49 -0.13
N ALA A 222 16.47 7.87 1.06
CA ALA A 222 17.52 7.20 1.82
C ALA A 222 16.99 6.16 2.84
N TRP A 223 15.66 5.95 2.87
CA TRP A 223 14.97 4.96 3.70
C TRP A 223 14.48 3.78 2.87
#